data_AF-A0A150P4Q2-F1
#
_entry.id   AF-A0A150P4Q2-F1
#
_cell.length_a   1.000
_cell.length_b   1.000
_cell.length_c   1.000
_cell.angle_alpha   90.00
_cell.angle_beta   90.00
_cell.angle_gamma   90.00
#
_symmetry.space_group_name_H-M   'P 1'
#
loop_
_entity.id
_entity.type
_entity.pdbx_description
1 polymer ?
#
loop_
_entity_poly.entity_id
_entity_poly.type
_entity_poly.pdbx_seq_one_letter_code
_entity_poly.pdbx_strand_id
1 'polypeptide(L)'
;MIGDVANTSARLCSIALAGQIVISDTTYAQLGGRFETEELQPARVKGKDKPIPIYNVIRSRPMAQVPANAFLNAEPTNAAQE
;
A
#
# COMPACT_ATOMS: atom_id res chain seq x y z
N MET A 1 -22.92 -3.90 -3.60
CA MET A 1 -22.69 -2.45 -3.52
C MET A 1 -22.58 -1.92 -4.95
N ILE A 2 -23.57 -1.17 -5.45
CA ILE A 2 -23.46 -0.41 -6.70
C ILE A 2 -23.27 1.04 -6.23
N GLY A 3 -22.02 1.49 -6.19
CA GLY A 3 -21.69 2.74 -5.53
C GLY A 3 -20.46 3.37 -6.16
N ASP A 4 -20.51 4.69 -6.28
CA ASP A 4 -19.48 5.58 -6.81
C ASP A 4 -18.03 5.24 -6.35
N VAL A 5 -17.86 4.69 -5.14
CA VAL A 5 -16.57 4.23 -4.62
C VAL A 5 -15.95 3.13 -5.47
N ALA A 6 -16.72 2.08 -5.82
CA ALA A 6 -16.21 0.97 -6.64
C ALA A 6 -15.85 1.42 -8.07
N ASN A 7 -16.64 2.35 -8.63
CA ASN A 7 -16.36 2.96 -9.93
C ASN A 7 -15.11 3.84 -9.88
N THR A 8 -14.93 4.59 -8.78
CA THR A 8 -13.73 5.40 -8.55
C THR A 8 -12.49 4.52 -8.46
N SER A 9 -12.51 3.42 -7.69
CA SER A 9 -11.37 2.49 -7.58
C SER A 9 -10.97 1.89 -8.93
N ALA A 10 -11.94 1.43 -9.73
CA ALA A 10 -11.65 0.87 -11.06
C ALA A 10 -10.98 1.89 -11.99
N ARG A 11 -11.39 3.17 -11.90
CA ARG A 11 -10.80 4.25 -12.69
C ARG A 11 -9.42 4.64 -12.18
N LEU A 12 -9.19 4.64 -10.87
CA LEU A 12 -7.84 4.83 -10.32
C LEU A 12 -6.89 3.73 -10.79
N CYS A 13 -7.33 2.47 -10.79
CA CYS A 13 -6.56 1.36 -11.35
C CYS A 13 -6.26 1.53 -12.85
N SER A 14 -7.17 2.14 -13.62
CA SER A 14 -6.96 2.39 -15.05
C SER A 14 -5.91 3.47 -15.34
N ILE A 15 -5.61 4.33 -14.36
CA ILE A 15 -4.61 5.41 -14.47
C ILE A 15 -3.24 4.92 -13.97
N ALA A 16 -3.21 3.89 -13.13
CA ALA A 16 -1.99 3.32 -12.59
C ALA A 16 -1.13 2.69 -13.70
N LEU A 17 0.19 2.92 -13.65
CA LEU A 17 1.13 2.22 -14.51
C LEU A 17 1.35 0.78 -14.00
N ALA A 18 1.95 -0.06 -14.85
CA ALA A 18 2.30 -1.42 -14.48
C ALA A 18 3.19 -1.44 -13.23
N GLY A 19 2.77 -2.18 -12.20
CA GLY A 19 3.50 -2.29 -10.92
C GLY A 19 3.28 -1.13 -9.95
N GLN A 20 2.50 -0.10 -10.32
CA GLN A 20 2.14 0.98 -9.40
C GLN A 20 0.90 0.62 -8.58
N ILE A 21 0.88 1.08 -7.33
CA ILE A 21 -0.24 0.92 -6.41
C ILE A 21 -0.77 2.31 -6.10
N VAL A 22 -1.84 2.70 -6.79
CA VAL A 22 -2.46 4.02 -6.62
C VAL A 22 -3.60 3.94 -5.62
N ILE A 23 -3.58 4.81 -4.62
CA ILE A 23 -4.59 4.91 -3.57
C ILE A 23 -5.20 6.32 -3.53
N SER A 24 -6.44 6.41 -3.05
CA SER A 24 -7.11 7.69 -2.79
C SER A 24 -6.67 8.31 -1.46
N ASP A 25 -6.87 9.61 -1.31
CA ASP A 25 -6.71 10.34 -0.05
C ASP A 25 -7.40 9.67 1.16
N THR A 26 -8.64 9.20 0.98
CA THR A 26 -9.37 8.48 2.03
C THR A 26 -8.66 7.21 2.49
N THR A 27 -8.02 6.49 1.56
CA THR A 27 -7.26 5.29 1.88
C THR A 27 -5.95 5.67 2.56
N TYR A 28 -5.27 6.71 2.06
CA TYR A 28 -4.03 7.23 2.64
C TYR A 28 -4.22 7.65 4.11
N ALA A 29 -5.29 8.37 4.43
CA ALA A 29 -5.63 8.75 5.80
C ALA A 29 -5.85 7.54 6.72
N GLN A 30 -6.40 6.45 6.20
CA GLN A 30 -6.62 5.21 6.96
C GLN A 30 -5.35 4.38 7.16
N LEU A 31 -4.36 4.50 6.26
CA LEU A 31 -3.11 3.75 6.35
C LEU A 31 -2.23 4.19 7.52
N GLY A 32 -2.40 5.41 8.04
CA GLY A 32 -1.73 5.89 9.24
C GLY A 32 -0.20 5.81 9.20
N GLY A 33 0.40 5.99 8.01
CA GLY A 33 1.86 6.00 7.84
C GLY A 33 2.55 4.62 7.86
N ARG A 34 1.78 3.52 7.81
CA ARG A 34 2.33 2.15 7.73
C ARG A 34 3.02 1.83 6.39
N PHE A 35 2.78 2.65 5.38
CA PHE A 35 3.33 2.51 4.05
C PHE A 35 4.06 3.80 3.68
N GLU A 36 5.12 3.66 2.91
CA GLU A 36 5.78 4.78 2.26
C GLU A 36 5.04 5.09 0.96
N THR A 37 4.63 6.35 0.82
CA THR A 37 3.79 6.81 -0.28
C THR A 37 4.33 8.10 -0.88
N GLU A 38 4.11 8.29 -2.18
CA GLU A 38 4.41 9.51 -2.91
C GLU A 38 3.12 10.18 -3.36
N GLU A 39 3.02 11.49 -3.17
CA GLU A 39 1.90 12.27 -3.70
C GLU A 39 2.03 12.39 -5.22
N LEU A 40 0.96 12.03 -5.94
CA LEU A 40 0.89 12.13 -7.38
C LEU A 40 -0.01 13.29 -7.81
N GLN A 41 0.06 13.64 -9.11
CA GLN A 41 -0.83 14.65 -9.68
C GLN A 41 -2.30 14.22 -9.48
N PRO A 42 -3.18 15.12 -8.96
CA PRO A 42 -4.58 14.79 -8.71
C PRO A 42 -5.27 14.20 -9.94
N ALA A 43 -5.89 13.03 -9.78
CA ALA A 43 -6.55 12.34 -10.87
C ALA A 43 -7.93 12.96 -11.14
N ARG A 44 -8.17 13.37 -12.39
CA ARG A 44 -9.48 13.85 -12.84
C ARG A 44 -10.34 12.68 -13.28
N VAL A 45 -11.22 12.24 -12.40
CA VAL A 45 -12.13 11.12 -12.63
C VAL A 45 -13.44 11.60 -13.26
N LYS A 46 -13.87 11.00 -14.37
CA LYS A 46 -15.10 11.38 -15.10
C LYS A 46 -16.33 11.31 -14.20
N GLY A 47 -17.03 12.42 -13.96
CA GLY A 47 -18.19 12.47 -13.05
C GLY A 47 -17.88 12.91 -11.62
N LYS A 48 -16.62 13.27 -11.34
CA LYS A 48 -16.22 14.03 -10.15
C LYS A 48 -15.84 15.43 -10.58
N ASP A 49 -16.49 16.42 -9.96
CA ASP A 49 -16.30 17.83 -10.29
C ASP A 49 -14.91 18.34 -9.87
N LYS A 50 -14.38 17.79 -8.76
CA LYS A 50 -13.06 18.11 -8.22
C LYS A 50 -12.06 16.98 -8.49
N PRO A 51 -10.81 17.30 -8.88
CA PRO A 51 -9.73 16.32 -8.94
C PRO A 51 -9.53 15.65 -7.57
N ILE A 52 -9.30 14.34 -7.57
CA ILE A 52 -9.08 13.58 -6.34
C ILE A 52 -7.56 13.47 -6.12
N PRO A 53 -7.05 13.85 -4.94
CA PRO A 53 -5.65 13.60 -4.60
C PRO A 53 -5.39 12.09 -4.56
N ILE A 54 -4.32 11.68 -5.21
CA ILE A 54 -3.92 10.28 -5.32
C ILE A 54 -2.49 10.10 -4.89
N TYR A 55 -2.18 8.93 -4.34
CA TYR A 55 -0.86 8.61 -3.82
C TYR A 55 -0.39 7.28 -4.41
N ASN A 56 0.90 7.20 -4.72
CA ASN A 56 1.56 5.95 -5.11
C ASN A 56 2.17 5.30 -3.88
N VAL A 57 1.87 4.03 -3.62
CA VAL A 57 2.51 3.27 -2.55
C VAL A 57 3.82 2.67 -3.06
N ILE A 58 4.95 3.04 -2.46
CA ILE A 58 6.27 2.49 -2.82
C ILE A 58 6.49 1.15 -2.10
N ARG A 59 6.33 1.14 -0.77
CA ARG A 59 6.68 -0.03 0.06
C ARG A 59 5.97 -0.02 1.41
N SER A 60 5.85 -1.21 2.01
CA SER A 60 5.47 -1.32 3.42
C SER A 60 6.61 -0.88 4.32
N ARG A 61 6.30 -0.18 5.41
CA ARG A 61 7.24 0.04 6.50
C ARG A 61 7.12 -1.15 7.45
N PRO A 62 8.15 -2.01 7.56
CA PRO A 62 8.08 -3.13 8.49
C PRO A 62 7.97 -2.60 9.92
N MET A 63 6.92 -3.01 10.63
CA MET A 63 6.72 -2.66 12.05
C MET A 63 7.78 -3.27 12.97
N ALA A 64 8.45 -4.34 12.52
CA ALA A 64 9.61 -4.94 13.17
C ALA A 64 10.71 -5.12 12.12
N GLN A 65 11.84 -4.46 12.31
CA GLN A 65 13.05 -4.80 11.57
C GLN A 65 13.59 -6.09 12.18
N VAL A 66 13.45 -7.21 11.46
CA VAL A 66 14.20 -8.41 11.81
C VAL A 66 15.67 -8.07 11.54
N PRO A 67 16.56 -8.09 12.56
CA PRO A 67 17.96 -7.84 12.32
C PRO A 67 18.49 -8.88 11.34
N ALA A 68 19.37 -8.48 10.42
CA ALA A 68 19.90 -9.39 9.39
C ALA A 68 20.53 -10.67 9.99
N ASN A 69 21.01 -10.60 11.24
CA ASN A 69 21.57 -11.74 11.98
C ASN A 69 20.54 -12.67 12.63
N ALA A 70 19.25 -12.34 12.62
CA ALA A 70 18.20 -13.19 13.21
C ALA A 70 18.13 -14.57 12.53
N PHE A 71 18.52 -14.67 11.25
CA PHE A 71 18.55 -15.93 10.51
C PHE A 71 19.86 -16.70 10.67
N LEU A 72 20.92 -16.08 11.18
CA LEU A 72 22.22 -16.72 11.44
C LEU A 72 22.29 -17.35 12.83
N ASN A 73 21.49 -16.84 13.78
CA ASN A 73 21.45 -17.30 15.18
C ASN A 73 20.24 -18.20 15.48
N ALA A 74 19.61 -18.81 14.47
CA ALA A 74 18.63 -19.85 14.71
C ALA A 74 19.37 -21.04 15.34
N GLU A 75 19.38 -21.10 16.67
CA GLU A 75 19.88 -22.23 17.42
C GLU A 75 19.18 -23.49 16.86
N PRO A 76 19.92 -24.57 16.52
CA PRO A 76 19.31 -25.83 16.16
C PRO A 76 18.47 -26.25 17.35
N THR A 77 17.14 -26.11 17.26
CA THR A 77 16.23 -26.55 18.31
C THR A 77 16.49 -28.04 18.47
N ASN A 78 17.01 -28.36 19.65
CA ASN A 78 17.63 -29.61 20.07
C ASN A 78 17.09 -30.86 19.36
N ALA A 79 17.99 -31.62 18.75
CA ALA A 79 17.73 -33.02 18.43
C ALA A 79 17.26 -33.73 19.70
N ALA A 80 16.14 -34.43 19.58
CA ALA A 80 15.60 -35.29 20.63
C ALA A 80 16.70 -36.16 21.23
N GLN A 81 16.89 -36.04 22.55
CA GLN A 81 17.54 -37.05 23.35
C GLN A 81 16.45 -37.71 24.21
N GLU A 82 15.91 -38.82 23.72
CA GLU A 82 15.40 -39.96 24.51
C GLU A 82 15.76 -41.25 23.76
#